data_AF-A0A7S4DVA8-F1
#
_entry.id   AF-A0A7S4DVA8-F1
#
_cell.length_a   1.000
_cell.length_b   1.000
_cell.length_c   1.000
_cell.angle_alpha   90.00
_cell.angle_beta   90.00
_cell.angle_gamma   90.00
#
_symmetry.space_group_name_H-M   'P 1'
#
loop_
_entity.id
_entity.type
_entity.pdbx_description
1 polymer ?
#
loop_
_entity_poly.entity_id
_entity_poly.type
_entity_poly.pdbx_seq_one_letter_code
_entity_poly.pdbx_strand_id
1 'polypeptide(L)'
;GGVVDGYPPHPLFNEKGGYGLEGYSDAEDKRPSGALNSQDISNSLWALAVLGRTDCDLFYRLWDLTQSRLVWDSKELVQLYEVYNFVASDGGGHLLHWKHESTRRAAREECARVQAQELQTTSAFHNNVSQVLTDINIKFQNEGRIGTWTVDMHLTTPGLEHVVIEVDGPWHFLYNTSIPHGPTALKRKAIEDLGWTLVSIPFFEWGELNDNASGPGSKRQYLTDLILPHLSSSPAAKPPPPPPPQKKKKKKFF
;
A
#
# COMPACT_ATOMS: atom_id res chain seq x y z
N GLY A 1 -28.00 32.06 -23.58
CA GLY A 1 -26.53 32.13 -23.64
C GLY A 1 -26.00 31.31 -22.49
N GLY A 2 -25.46 30.13 -22.78
CA GLY A 2 -24.79 29.28 -21.80
C GLY A 2 -23.31 29.26 -22.13
N VAL A 3 -22.48 29.52 -21.13
CA VAL A 3 -21.02 29.35 -21.19
C VAL A 3 -20.73 28.08 -20.41
N VAL A 4 -20.17 27.10 -21.12
CA VAL A 4 -19.56 25.88 -20.58
C VAL A 4 -18.06 26.18 -20.50
N ASP A 5 -17.49 26.10 -19.29
CA ASP A 5 -16.05 26.25 -19.07
C ASP A 5 -15.34 24.90 -19.17
N GLY A 6 -14.15 24.96 -19.76
CA GLY A 6 -13.45 23.85 -20.40
C GLY A 6 -12.65 22.95 -19.49
N TYR A 7 -12.69 21.65 -19.79
CA TYR A 7 -11.64 20.70 -19.43
C TYR A 7 -10.38 20.96 -20.28
N PRO A 8 -9.16 20.75 -19.74
CA PRO A 8 -7.94 20.80 -20.55
C PRO A 8 -7.91 19.64 -21.57
N PRO A 9 -7.28 19.83 -22.74
CA PRO A 9 -7.32 18.87 -23.83
C PRO A 9 -6.54 17.59 -23.49
N HIS A 10 -7.20 16.44 -23.70
CA HIS A 10 -6.54 15.14 -23.81
C HIS A 10 -5.51 15.16 -24.96
N PRO A 11 -4.29 14.63 -24.78
CA PRO A 11 -3.42 14.40 -25.90
C PRO A 11 -3.95 13.21 -26.71
N LEU A 12 -4.06 13.43 -28.03
CA LEU A 12 -4.19 12.44 -29.10
C LEU A 12 -5.60 11.93 -29.44
N PHE A 13 -6.30 12.69 -30.28
CA PHE A 13 -7.20 12.14 -31.30
C PHE A 13 -6.85 12.78 -32.64
N ASN A 14 -6.33 11.97 -33.58
CA ASN A 14 -6.13 12.34 -34.98
C ASN A 14 -7.13 11.52 -35.81
N GLU A 15 -7.91 12.18 -36.65
CA GLU A 15 -8.95 11.63 -37.54
C GLU A 15 -8.46 10.74 -38.69
N LYS A 16 -7.28 10.10 -38.57
CA LYS A 16 -6.82 9.05 -39.48
C LYS A 16 -6.45 7.82 -38.67
N GLY A 17 -7.35 6.85 -38.64
CA GLY A 17 -7.20 5.60 -37.90
C GLY A 17 -5.86 4.92 -38.16
N GLY A 18 -5.09 4.74 -37.08
CA GLY A 18 -3.81 4.06 -37.06
C GLY A 18 -2.99 4.50 -35.86
N TYR A 19 -2.86 3.65 -34.85
CA TYR A 19 -1.93 3.88 -33.74
C TYR A 19 -0.51 3.66 -34.24
N GLY A 20 0.18 4.74 -34.63
CA GLY A 20 1.60 4.72 -34.96
C GLY A 20 2.44 4.60 -33.69
N LEU A 21 3.02 3.42 -33.48
CA LEU A 21 4.11 3.20 -32.52
C LEU A 21 5.43 3.58 -33.21
N GLU A 22 5.76 4.86 -33.26
CA GLU A 22 7.11 5.30 -33.64
C GLU A 22 7.87 5.69 -32.37
N GLY A 23 8.79 4.80 -31.97
CA GLY A 23 9.73 5.08 -30.88
C GLY A 23 10.17 3.89 -30.02
N TYR A 24 9.66 2.67 -30.24
CA TYR A 24 10.20 1.48 -29.58
C TYR A 24 11.29 0.90 -30.46
N SER A 25 12.55 1.00 -30.03
CA SER A 25 13.64 0.27 -30.69
C SER A 25 13.41 -1.22 -30.45
N ASP A 26 13.06 -1.94 -31.52
CA ASP A 26 13.07 -3.41 -31.59
C ASP A 26 14.52 -3.92 -31.45
N ALA A 27 15.04 -3.89 -30.22
CA ALA A 27 16.06 -4.83 -29.82
C ALA A 27 15.34 -6.15 -29.58
N GLU A 28 15.39 -7.04 -30.58
CA GLU A 28 14.85 -8.41 -30.53
C GLU A 28 15.05 -9.02 -29.14
N ASP A 29 13.94 -9.25 -28.45
CA ASP A 29 13.90 -9.95 -27.18
C ASP A 29 14.25 -11.43 -27.42
N LYS A 30 15.54 -11.76 -27.35
CA LYS A 30 16.08 -13.13 -27.54
C LYS A 30 15.74 -14.08 -26.38
N ARG A 31 14.61 -13.90 -25.71
CA ARG A 31 14.13 -14.81 -24.66
C ARG A 31 13.48 -16.03 -25.29
N PRO A 32 13.70 -17.25 -24.76
CA PRO A 32 12.94 -18.43 -25.16
C PRO A 32 11.44 -18.12 -25.01
N SER A 33 10.65 -18.41 -26.04
CA SER A 33 9.20 -18.23 -26.01
C SER A 33 8.61 -18.87 -24.75
N GLY A 34 8.04 -18.06 -23.85
CA GLY A 34 7.42 -18.52 -22.60
C GLY A 34 8.22 -18.26 -21.31
N ALA A 35 9.41 -17.67 -21.36
CA ALA A 35 10.14 -17.27 -20.16
C ALA A 35 9.55 -15.98 -19.55
N LEU A 36 9.16 -16.04 -18.26
CA LEU A 36 8.66 -14.88 -17.52
C LEU A 36 9.74 -13.79 -17.46
N ASN A 37 9.37 -12.55 -17.77
CA ASN A 37 10.24 -11.38 -17.61
C ASN A 37 10.20 -10.83 -16.17
N SER A 38 10.92 -9.73 -15.89
CA SER A 38 10.97 -9.12 -14.56
C SER A 38 9.60 -8.61 -14.10
N GLN A 39 8.90 -7.92 -14.99
CA GLN A 39 7.55 -7.40 -14.77
C GLN A 39 6.52 -8.52 -14.54
N ASP A 40 6.59 -9.63 -15.29
CA ASP A 40 5.72 -10.78 -15.12
C ASP A 40 5.86 -11.36 -13.70
N ILE A 41 7.09 -11.44 -13.20
CA ILE A 41 7.40 -11.99 -11.88
C ILE A 41 6.97 -11.03 -10.77
N SER A 42 7.31 -9.73 -10.89
CA SER A 42 6.94 -8.74 -9.88
C SER A 42 5.42 -8.60 -9.79
N ASN A 43 4.72 -8.52 -10.92
CA ASN A 43 3.25 -8.47 -10.96
C ASN A 43 2.62 -9.75 -10.39
N SER A 44 3.17 -10.93 -10.70
CA SER A 44 2.64 -12.20 -10.17
C SER A 44 2.82 -12.32 -8.66
N LEU A 45 4.01 -12.00 -8.15
CA LEU A 45 4.28 -11.97 -6.71
C LEU A 45 3.36 -11.00 -5.98
N TRP A 46 3.21 -9.80 -6.55
CA TRP A 46 2.37 -8.77 -5.99
C TRP A 46 0.88 -9.16 -6.01
N ALA A 47 0.39 -9.72 -7.12
CA ALA A 47 -1.00 -10.19 -7.20
C ALA A 47 -1.28 -11.34 -6.22
N LEU A 48 -0.34 -12.28 -6.07
CA LEU A 48 -0.45 -13.34 -5.06
C LEU A 48 -0.47 -12.76 -3.64
N ALA A 49 0.32 -11.73 -3.35
CA ALA A 49 0.32 -11.06 -2.06
C ALA A 49 -1.03 -10.38 -1.78
N VAL A 50 -1.58 -9.63 -2.75
CA VAL A 50 -2.91 -9.01 -2.65
C VAL A 50 -4.01 -10.05 -2.42
N LEU A 51 -3.90 -11.21 -3.06
CA LEU A 51 -4.84 -12.33 -2.89
C LEU A 51 -4.59 -13.14 -1.59
N GLY A 52 -3.61 -12.77 -0.77
CA GLY A 52 -3.25 -13.49 0.45
C GLY A 52 -2.67 -14.89 0.21
N ARG A 53 -2.09 -15.15 -0.97
CA ARG A 53 -1.53 -16.44 -1.41
C ARG A 53 0.00 -16.47 -1.33
N THR A 54 0.54 -16.03 -0.20
CA THR A 54 2.00 -15.92 0.05
C THR A 54 2.62 -17.20 0.62
N ASP A 55 1.81 -18.22 0.89
CA ASP A 55 2.15 -19.50 1.51
C ASP A 55 2.06 -20.69 0.54
N CYS A 56 2.30 -20.45 -0.75
CA CYS A 56 2.20 -21.48 -1.79
C CYS A 56 3.51 -21.70 -2.56
N ASP A 57 3.70 -22.91 -3.09
CA ASP A 57 4.89 -23.29 -3.88
C ASP A 57 5.16 -22.33 -5.04
N LEU A 58 4.10 -21.85 -5.71
CA LEU A 58 4.22 -20.91 -6.81
C LEU A 58 4.86 -19.59 -6.35
N PHE A 59 4.42 -19.06 -5.20
CA PHE A 59 4.92 -17.82 -4.64
C PHE A 59 6.43 -17.92 -4.32
N TYR A 60 6.84 -18.99 -3.63
CA TYR A 60 8.26 -19.17 -3.30
C TYR A 60 9.14 -19.41 -4.53
N ARG A 61 8.64 -20.14 -5.54
CA ARG A 61 9.36 -20.32 -6.80
C ARG A 61 9.52 -18.99 -7.56
N LEU A 62 8.48 -18.15 -7.59
CA LEU A 62 8.57 -16.82 -8.17
C LEU A 62 9.55 -15.94 -7.40
N TRP A 63 9.54 -16.01 -6.06
CA TRP A 63 10.49 -15.29 -5.21
C TRP A 63 11.93 -15.72 -5.50
N ASP A 64 12.19 -17.02 -5.64
CA ASP A 64 13.53 -17.54 -5.99
C ASP A 64 14.02 -17.06 -7.36
N LEU A 65 13.11 -16.90 -8.34
CA LEU A 65 13.44 -16.34 -9.66
C LEU A 65 13.85 -14.85 -9.61
N THR A 66 13.49 -14.12 -8.55
CA THR A 66 14.00 -12.76 -8.33
C THR A 66 15.48 -12.77 -7.95
N GLN A 67 15.95 -13.84 -7.30
CA GLN A 67 17.31 -13.93 -6.77
C GLN A 67 18.38 -14.16 -7.85
N SER A 68 17.96 -14.57 -9.06
CA SER A 68 18.85 -14.70 -10.22
C SER A 68 18.95 -13.44 -11.07
N ARG A 69 18.20 -12.37 -10.73
CA ARG A 69 18.19 -11.09 -11.46
C ARG A 69 18.84 -9.98 -10.66
N LEU A 70 19.63 -9.16 -11.35
CA LEU A 70 20.38 -8.04 -10.75
C LEU A 70 19.89 -6.67 -11.21
N VAL A 71 19.08 -6.61 -12.27
CA VAL A 71 18.56 -5.35 -12.83
C VAL A 71 17.04 -5.38 -12.73
N TRP A 72 16.50 -4.32 -12.15
CA TRP A 72 15.09 -4.10 -11.90
C TRP A 72 14.78 -2.64 -12.20
N ASP A 73 13.59 -2.38 -12.73
CA ASP A 73 13.10 -1.02 -12.82
C ASP A 73 12.59 -0.51 -11.45
N SER A 74 12.29 0.79 -11.39
CA SER A 74 11.77 1.45 -10.19
C SER A 74 10.48 0.82 -9.67
N LYS A 75 9.52 0.54 -10.55
CA LYS A 75 8.20 0.01 -10.18
C LYS A 75 8.31 -1.43 -9.68
N GLU A 76 9.13 -2.23 -10.33
CA GLU A 76 9.41 -3.61 -9.94
C GLU A 76 10.09 -3.67 -8.58
N LEU A 77 11.08 -2.80 -8.31
CA LEU A 77 11.73 -2.69 -7.00
C LEU A 77 10.74 -2.36 -5.88
N VAL A 78 9.84 -1.41 -6.13
CA VAL A 78 8.77 -1.05 -5.17
C VAL A 78 7.85 -2.25 -4.93
N GLN A 79 7.35 -2.90 -5.97
CA GLN A 79 6.47 -4.07 -5.85
C GLN A 79 7.13 -5.21 -5.07
N LEU A 80 8.39 -5.52 -5.35
CA LEU A 80 9.13 -6.56 -4.63
C LEU A 80 9.30 -6.23 -3.14
N TYR A 81 9.58 -4.95 -2.83
CA TYR A 81 9.74 -4.52 -1.45
C TYR A 81 8.40 -4.52 -0.69
N GLU A 82 7.31 -4.10 -1.32
CA GLU A 82 5.96 -4.18 -0.75
C GLU A 82 5.54 -5.61 -0.47
N VAL A 83 5.79 -6.54 -1.40
CA VAL A 83 5.55 -7.97 -1.18
C VAL A 83 6.35 -8.49 0.00
N TYR A 84 7.64 -8.14 0.07
CA TYR A 84 8.49 -8.51 1.20
C TYR A 84 7.95 -7.96 2.53
N ASN A 85 7.56 -6.68 2.57
CA ASN A 85 7.04 -6.04 3.78
C ASN A 85 5.68 -6.63 4.20
N PHE A 86 4.82 -6.95 3.24
CA PHE A 86 3.56 -7.62 3.50
C PHE A 86 3.79 -9.00 4.13
N VAL A 87 4.64 -9.83 3.54
CA VAL A 87 4.98 -11.14 4.12
C VAL A 87 5.67 -10.99 5.48
N ALA A 88 6.48 -9.96 5.67
CA ALA A 88 7.10 -9.66 6.96
C ALA A 88 6.11 -9.19 8.03
N SER A 89 5.00 -8.54 7.65
CA SER A 89 3.99 -8.04 8.58
C SER A 89 3.29 -9.14 9.38
N ASP A 90 3.14 -10.32 8.79
CA ASP A 90 2.62 -11.52 9.47
C ASP A 90 3.75 -12.44 10.00
N GLY A 91 4.97 -11.92 10.13
CA GLY A 91 6.13 -12.66 10.65
C GLY A 91 6.83 -13.59 9.66
N GLY A 92 6.32 -13.70 8.43
CA GLY A 92 6.85 -14.55 7.36
C GLY A 92 8.11 -14.04 6.65
N GLY A 93 8.61 -12.85 7.00
CA GLY A 93 9.73 -12.22 6.28
C GLY A 93 11.01 -13.06 6.22
N HIS A 94 11.22 -13.94 7.20
CA HIS A 94 12.33 -14.88 7.23
C HIS A 94 12.28 -15.96 6.13
N LEU A 95 11.11 -16.16 5.51
CA LEU A 95 10.91 -17.08 4.37
C LEU A 95 11.38 -16.47 3.05
N LEU A 96 11.52 -15.13 3.00
CA LEU A 96 11.92 -14.39 1.81
C LEU A 96 13.37 -13.93 1.90
N HIS A 97 14.28 -14.83 1.55
CA HIS A 97 15.71 -14.54 1.61
C HIS A 97 16.17 -13.71 0.41
N TRP A 98 16.74 -12.53 0.69
CA TRP A 98 17.44 -11.73 -0.31
C TRP A 98 18.88 -12.24 -0.46
N LYS A 99 19.20 -12.86 -1.60
CA LYS A 99 20.54 -13.34 -1.91
C LYS A 99 21.55 -12.19 -2.04
N HIS A 100 21.11 -11.06 -2.58
CA HIS A 100 21.93 -9.89 -2.83
C HIS A 100 21.44 -8.71 -1.99
N GLU A 101 22.21 -8.33 -0.97
CA GLU A 101 21.88 -7.18 -0.10
C GLU A 101 21.79 -5.86 -0.89
N SER A 102 22.52 -5.74 -2.00
CA SER A 102 22.41 -4.60 -2.91
C SER A 102 21.00 -4.46 -3.49
N THR A 103 20.35 -5.57 -3.86
CA THR A 103 19.00 -5.56 -4.43
C THR A 103 17.99 -5.19 -3.35
N ARG A 104 18.11 -5.78 -2.15
CA ARG A 104 17.26 -5.44 -1.01
C ARG A 104 17.35 -3.95 -0.65
N ARG A 105 18.57 -3.42 -0.61
CA ARG A 105 18.82 -2.01 -0.33
C ARG A 105 18.22 -1.10 -1.40
N ALA A 106 18.44 -1.40 -2.68
CA ALA A 106 17.84 -0.66 -3.78
C ALA A 106 16.30 -0.66 -3.70
N ALA A 107 15.69 -1.82 -3.43
CA ALA A 107 14.25 -1.95 -3.27
C ALA A 107 13.70 -1.12 -2.10
N ARG A 108 14.40 -1.16 -0.96
CA ARG A 108 14.06 -0.34 0.22
C ARG A 108 14.17 1.16 -0.06
N GLU A 109 15.28 1.59 -0.64
CA GLU A 109 15.57 3.00 -0.93
C GLU A 109 14.53 3.56 -1.92
N GLU A 110 14.22 2.79 -2.96
CA GLU A 110 13.26 3.21 -3.99
C GLU A 110 11.82 3.25 -3.45
N CYS A 111 11.41 2.26 -2.66
CA CYS A 111 10.11 2.27 -1.99
C CYS A 111 9.97 3.46 -1.03
N ALA A 112 11.01 3.75 -0.24
CA ALA A 112 11.02 4.93 0.63
C ALA A 112 10.93 6.25 -0.16
N ARG A 113 11.60 6.32 -1.32
CA ARG A 113 11.56 7.48 -2.21
C ARG A 113 10.15 7.72 -2.78
N VAL A 114 9.48 6.67 -3.26
CA VAL A 114 8.11 6.75 -3.80
C VAL A 114 7.11 7.15 -2.71
N GLN A 115 7.14 6.49 -1.55
CA GLN A 115 6.27 6.84 -0.43
C GLN A 115 6.47 8.29 0.03
N ALA A 116 7.72 8.79 0.07
CA ALA A 116 7.99 10.17 0.44
C ALA A 116 7.43 11.18 -0.57
N GLN A 117 7.38 10.84 -1.87
CA GLN A 117 6.76 11.69 -2.89
C GLN A 117 5.24 11.73 -2.76
N GLU A 118 4.62 10.62 -2.41
CA GLU A 118 3.16 10.55 -2.18
C GLU A 118 2.75 11.40 -0.96
N LEU A 119 3.53 11.34 0.13
CA LEU A 119 3.27 12.15 1.33
C LEU A 119 3.37 13.66 1.10
N GLN A 120 4.20 14.12 0.14
CA GLN A 120 4.30 15.56 -0.18
C GLN A 120 3.02 16.15 -0.80
N THR A 121 2.03 15.31 -1.13
CA THR A 121 0.77 15.75 -1.73
C THR A 121 -0.35 15.89 -0.69
N THR A 122 -0.19 16.78 0.29
CA THR A 122 -1.27 17.08 1.23
C THR A 122 -2.46 17.71 0.49
N SER A 123 -3.52 16.92 0.28
CA SER A 123 -4.71 17.36 -0.46
C SER A 123 -5.63 18.24 0.41
N ALA A 124 -6.49 19.04 -0.24
CA ALA A 124 -7.55 19.78 0.46
C ALA A 124 -8.47 18.83 1.26
N PHE A 125 -8.65 17.59 0.78
CA PHE A 125 -9.41 16.56 1.46
C PHE A 125 -8.74 16.14 2.78
N HIS A 126 -7.43 15.84 2.76
CA HIS A 126 -6.65 15.54 3.97
C HIS A 126 -6.74 16.66 5.00
N ASN A 127 -6.53 17.91 4.57
CA ASN A 127 -6.60 19.08 5.45
C ASN A 127 -7.98 19.25 6.10
N ASN A 128 -9.06 18.96 5.36
CA ASN A 128 -10.41 19.02 5.89
C ASN A 128 -10.66 17.93 6.95
N VAL A 129 -10.17 16.70 6.73
CA VAL A 129 -10.22 15.64 7.76
C VAL A 129 -9.44 16.05 9.00
N SER A 130 -8.20 16.56 8.85
CA SER A 130 -7.38 17.06 9.97
C SER A 130 -8.10 18.14 10.79
N GLN A 131 -8.76 19.07 10.12
CA GLN A 131 -9.51 20.13 10.79
C GLN A 131 -10.69 19.55 11.59
N VAL A 132 -11.47 18.63 11.01
CA VAL A 132 -12.63 18.04 11.70
C VAL A 132 -12.18 17.20 12.89
N LEU A 133 -11.07 16.45 12.81
CA LEU A 133 -10.49 15.73 13.95
C LEU A 133 -10.11 16.69 15.09
N THR A 134 -9.47 17.81 14.76
CA THR A 134 -9.12 18.86 15.72
C THR A 134 -10.36 19.43 16.40
N ASP A 135 -11.40 19.70 15.61
CA ASP A 135 -12.67 20.25 16.05
C ASP A 135 -13.45 19.34 17.01
N ILE A 136 -13.27 18.00 16.92
CA ILE A 136 -13.84 17.01 17.84
C ILE A 136 -12.84 16.59 18.94
N ASN A 137 -11.74 17.34 19.09
CA ASN A 137 -10.71 17.14 20.12
C ASN A 137 -10.03 15.75 20.07
N ILE A 138 -9.91 15.16 18.88
CA ILE A 138 -9.08 13.99 18.64
C ILE A 138 -7.67 14.46 18.28
N LYS A 139 -6.68 14.02 19.06
CA LYS A 139 -5.26 14.32 18.83
C LYS A 139 -4.68 13.31 17.84
N PHE A 140 -3.86 13.81 16.91
CA PHE A 140 -3.21 12.99 15.89
C PHE A 140 -1.88 13.62 15.43
N GLN A 141 -1.07 12.82 14.76
CA GLN A 141 0.10 13.26 14.00
C GLN A 141 -0.17 12.96 12.53
N ASN A 142 0.05 13.93 11.65
CA ASN A 142 0.06 13.68 10.21
C ASN A 142 1.31 12.85 9.85
N GLU A 143 1.18 12.04 8.80
CA GLU A 143 2.29 11.30 8.18
C GLU A 143 3.01 10.36 9.17
N GLY A 144 2.25 9.42 9.73
CA GLY A 144 2.76 8.42 10.66
C GLY A 144 3.54 7.30 9.96
N ARG A 145 4.32 6.52 10.74
CA ARG A 145 4.97 5.29 10.26
C ARG A 145 4.68 4.10 11.14
N ILE A 146 4.17 3.03 10.52
CA ILE A 146 3.90 1.74 11.15
C ILE A 146 4.84 0.68 10.54
N GLY A 147 5.93 0.39 11.24
CA GLY A 147 7.00 -0.44 10.70
C GLY A 147 7.63 0.20 9.44
N THR A 148 7.47 -0.45 8.29
CA THR A 148 7.92 0.05 6.98
C THR A 148 6.87 0.85 6.23
N TRP A 149 5.61 0.83 6.68
CA TRP A 149 4.48 1.49 6.02
C TRP A 149 4.32 2.92 6.53
N THR A 150 3.92 3.82 5.65
CA THR A 150 3.47 5.18 5.97
C THR A 150 1.96 5.20 6.09
N VAL A 151 1.42 6.07 6.94
CA VAL A 151 -0.03 6.28 7.10
C VAL A 151 -0.32 7.77 7.11
N ASP A 152 -1.51 8.16 6.65
CA ASP A 152 -1.86 9.58 6.53
C ASP A 152 -1.96 10.26 7.89
N MET A 153 -2.55 9.58 8.88
CA MET A 153 -2.63 10.09 10.25
C MET A 153 -2.48 8.97 11.30
N HIS A 154 -1.75 9.25 12.37
CA HIS A 154 -1.65 8.39 13.55
C HIS A 154 -2.32 9.07 14.74
N LEU A 155 -3.32 8.43 15.35
CA LEU A 155 -4.00 8.98 16.51
C LEU A 155 -3.12 8.93 17.76
N THR A 156 -3.18 9.99 18.57
CA THR A 156 -2.40 10.15 19.81
C THR A 156 -3.28 10.49 21.02
N THR A 157 -4.60 10.49 20.83
CA THR A 157 -5.56 10.52 21.94
C THR A 157 -5.38 9.28 22.80
N PRO A 158 -5.30 9.41 24.14
CA PRO A 158 -5.24 8.26 25.04
C PRO A 158 -6.35 7.24 24.80
N GLY A 159 -5.97 5.97 24.61
CA GLY A 159 -6.87 4.86 24.28
C GLY A 159 -7.10 4.63 22.78
N LEU A 160 -6.53 5.47 21.91
CA LEU A 160 -6.62 5.38 20.44
C LEU A 160 -5.24 5.27 19.77
N GLU A 161 -4.16 5.12 20.54
CA GLU A 161 -2.79 5.14 20.00
C GLU A 161 -2.46 3.97 19.06
N HIS A 162 -3.33 2.96 19.01
CA HIS A 162 -3.27 1.80 18.11
C HIS A 162 -4.06 2.01 16.81
N VAL A 163 -4.69 3.18 16.64
CA VAL A 163 -5.53 3.52 15.48
C VAL A 163 -4.77 4.44 14.54
N VAL A 164 -4.81 4.11 13.26
CA VAL A 164 -4.31 4.93 12.15
C VAL A 164 -5.42 5.20 11.15
N ILE A 165 -5.32 6.32 10.45
CA ILE A 165 -6.30 6.75 9.44
C ILE A 165 -5.61 6.83 8.08
N GLU A 166 -6.28 6.31 7.06
CA GLU A 166 -6.02 6.56 5.64
C GLU A 166 -7.12 7.49 5.09
N VAL A 167 -6.72 8.58 4.43
CA VAL A 167 -7.61 9.50 3.74
C VAL A 167 -7.64 9.14 2.26
N ASP A 168 -8.63 8.34 1.88
CA ASP A 168 -8.59 7.65 0.61
C ASP A 168 -9.20 8.46 -0.53
N GLY A 169 -8.32 9.01 -1.38
CA GLY A 169 -8.70 9.67 -2.62
C GLY A 169 -9.22 8.71 -3.70
N PRO A 170 -9.71 9.23 -4.84
CA PRO A 170 -10.28 8.41 -5.91
C PRO A 170 -9.38 7.30 -6.46
N TRP A 171 -8.07 7.53 -6.49
CA TRP A 171 -7.09 6.60 -7.04
C TRP A 171 -6.84 5.35 -6.18
N HIS A 172 -7.31 5.35 -4.93
CA HIS A 172 -7.22 4.20 -4.03
C HIS A 172 -8.31 3.15 -4.28
N PHE A 173 -9.24 3.41 -5.20
CA PHE A 173 -10.36 2.53 -5.51
C PHE A 173 -10.33 2.07 -6.97
N LEU A 174 -10.91 0.90 -7.24
CA LEU A 174 -11.16 0.45 -8.60
C LEU A 174 -12.22 1.33 -9.25
N TYR A 175 -12.02 1.62 -10.54
CA TYR A 175 -12.86 2.55 -11.30
C TYR A 175 -14.35 2.23 -11.18
N ASN A 176 -15.17 3.24 -10.85
CA ASN A 176 -16.61 3.12 -10.64
C ASN A 176 -17.04 2.11 -9.55
N THR A 177 -16.20 1.87 -8.55
CA THR A 177 -16.55 1.02 -7.41
C THR A 177 -16.05 1.63 -6.10
N SER A 178 -16.56 1.12 -4.97
CA SER A 178 -16.04 1.40 -3.62
C SER A 178 -14.98 0.37 -3.17
N ILE A 179 -14.49 -0.47 -4.08
CA ILE A 179 -13.53 -1.54 -3.77
C ILE A 179 -12.12 -0.94 -3.81
N PRO A 180 -11.29 -1.05 -2.75
CA PRO A 180 -9.92 -0.57 -2.80
C PRO A 180 -9.13 -1.32 -3.88
N HIS A 181 -8.29 -0.60 -4.59
CA HIS A 181 -7.35 -1.24 -5.52
C HIS A 181 -6.29 -2.04 -4.75
N GLY A 182 -5.55 -2.91 -5.44
CA GLY A 182 -4.65 -3.85 -4.76
C GLY A 182 -3.57 -3.22 -3.87
N PRO A 183 -2.92 -2.07 -4.20
CA PRO A 183 -1.94 -1.46 -3.32
C PRO A 183 -2.56 -1.03 -1.98
N THR A 184 -3.70 -0.32 -2.02
CA THR A 184 -4.45 0.04 -0.81
C THR A 184 -4.87 -1.20 -0.04
N ALA A 185 -5.42 -2.24 -0.68
CA ALA A 185 -5.84 -3.45 0.01
C ALA A 185 -4.66 -4.17 0.71
N LEU A 186 -3.52 -4.28 0.03
CA LEU A 186 -2.29 -4.89 0.56
C LEU A 186 -1.76 -4.12 1.78
N LYS A 187 -1.63 -2.80 1.64
CA LYS A 187 -1.17 -1.90 2.70
C LYS A 187 -2.06 -2.02 3.95
N ARG A 188 -3.38 -1.97 3.76
CA ARG A 188 -4.35 -2.08 4.86
C ARG A 188 -4.19 -3.39 5.62
N LYS A 189 -4.16 -4.50 4.89
CA LYS A 189 -3.97 -5.82 5.47
C LYS A 189 -2.62 -5.95 6.19
N ALA A 190 -1.55 -5.38 5.63
CA ALA A 190 -0.22 -5.42 6.27
C ALA A 190 -0.21 -4.68 7.62
N ILE A 191 -0.85 -3.50 7.68
CA ILE A 191 -0.95 -2.69 8.89
C ILE A 191 -1.79 -3.43 9.95
N GLU A 192 -2.91 -4.01 9.54
CA GLU A 192 -3.74 -4.86 10.41
C GLU A 192 -2.97 -6.09 10.92
N ASP A 193 -2.15 -6.72 10.07
CA ASP A 193 -1.33 -7.87 10.47
C ASP A 193 -0.25 -7.50 11.49
N LEU A 194 0.21 -6.25 11.50
CA LEU A 194 1.08 -5.69 12.54
C LEU A 194 0.33 -5.40 13.86
N GLY A 195 -0.97 -5.66 13.93
CA GLY A 195 -1.80 -5.48 15.13
C GLY A 195 -2.35 -4.07 15.30
N TRP A 196 -2.38 -3.28 14.23
CA TRP A 196 -2.95 -1.92 14.24
C TRP A 196 -4.38 -1.92 13.73
N THR A 197 -5.17 -0.95 14.18
CA THR A 197 -6.49 -0.70 13.60
C THR A 197 -6.36 0.39 12.54
N LEU A 198 -6.64 0.05 11.30
CA LEU A 198 -6.67 1.02 10.21
C LEU A 198 -8.11 1.43 9.91
N VAL A 199 -8.35 2.73 9.95
CA VAL A 199 -9.62 3.37 9.60
C VAL A 199 -9.45 4.05 8.25
N SER A 200 -10.30 3.71 7.28
CA SER A 200 -10.35 4.37 5.97
C SER A 200 -11.40 5.46 5.97
N ILE A 201 -11.08 6.63 5.40
CA ILE A 201 -12.03 7.71 5.10
C ILE A 201 -12.10 7.86 3.58
N PRO A 202 -13.08 7.23 2.91
CA PRO A 202 -13.21 7.33 1.45
C PRO A 202 -13.69 8.71 1.00
N PHE A 203 -13.13 9.22 -0.10
CA PHE A 203 -13.53 10.52 -0.66
C PHE A 203 -15.02 10.60 -1.02
N PHE A 204 -15.62 9.49 -1.46
CA PHE A 204 -17.03 9.46 -1.87
C PHE A 204 -17.96 9.56 -0.67
N GLU A 205 -17.68 8.86 0.43
CA GLU A 205 -18.46 8.99 1.66
C GLU A 205 -18.26 10.38 2.26
N TRP A 206 -17.02 10.86 2.29
CA TRP A 206 -16.71 12.18 2.84
C TRP A 206 -17.36 13.34 2.06
N GLY A 207 -17.41 13.22 0.74
CA GLY A 207 -17.97 14.23 -0.16
C GLY A 207 -19.48 14.42 -0.02
N GLU A 208 -20.19 13.42 0.50
CA GLU A 208 -21.65 13.48 0.73
C GLU A 208 -22.03 14.15 2.06
N LEU A 209 -21.05 14.37 2.95
CA LEU A 209 -21.28 14.88 4.30
C LEU A 209 -21.32 16.41 4.38
N ASN A 210 -22.15 16.93 5.27
CA ASN A 210 -22.31 18.37 5.49
C ASN A 210 -21.24 18.91 6.46
N ASP A 211 -20.48 19.92 6.01
CA ASP A 211 -19.47 20.62 6.82
C ASP A 211 -20.06 21.37 8.03
N ASN A 212 -21.27 21.93 7.88
CA ASN A 212 -21.84 22.90 8.83
C ASN A 212 -22.89 22.31 9.77
N ALA A 213 -23.22 21.03 9.62
CA ALA A 213 -24.21 20.36 10.47
C ALA A 213 -23.56 19.82 11.76
N SER A 214 -24.33 19.77 12.84
CA SER A 214 -23.90 19.22 14.15
C SER A 214 -24.49 17.85 14.45
N GLY A 215 -25.24 17.26 13.50
CA GLY A 215 -26.01 16.03 13.71
C GLY A 215 -25.73 14.95 12.66
N PRO A 216 -26.67 14.00 12.46
CA PRO A 216 -26.54 12.94 11.46
C PRO A 216 -26.21 13.50 10.07
N GLY A 217 -25.28 12.86 9.37
CA GLY A 217 -24.79 13.30 8.06
C GLY A 217 -23.77 14.45 8.11
N SER A 218 -23.32 14.87 9.30
CA SER A 218 -22.17 15.78 9.44
C SER A 218 -20.84 15.03 9.44
N LYS A 219 -19.78 15.72 8.98
CA LYS A 219 -18.41 15.20 9.05
C LYS A 219 -17.95 14.91 10.48
N ARG A 220 -18.38 15.74 11.44
CA ARG A 220 -18.09 15.56 12.87
C ARG A 220 -18.69 14.26 13.41
N GLN A 221 -19.97 14.02 13.11
CA GLN A 221 -20.66 12.79 13.53
C GLN A 221 -20.02 11.56 12.87
N TYR A 222 -19.76 11.63 11.56
CA TYR A 222 -19.12 10.54 10.82
C TYR A 222 -17.77 10.12 11.43
N LEU A 223 -16.86 11.06 11.70
CA LEU A 223 -15.57 10.71 12.34
C LEU A 223 -15.75 10.20 13.76
N THR A 224 -16.72 10.73 14.49
CA THR A 224 -17.04 10.28 15.85
C THR A 224 -17.48 8.82 15.84
N ASP A 225 -18.41 8.47 14.96
CA ASP A 225 -18.94 7.10 14.82
C ASP A 225 -17.87 6.11 14.32
N LEU A 226 -16.95 6.59 13.49
CA LEU A 226 -15.88 5.78 12.94
C LEU A 226 -14.76 5.51 13.94
N ILE A 227 -14.44 6.49 14.81
CA ILE A 227 -13.25 6.43 15.68
C ILE A 227 -13.59 5.97 17.10
N LEU A 228 -14.67 6.48 17.71
CA LEU A 228 -14.97 6.20 19.12
C LEU A 228 -15.16 4.72 19.46
N PRO A 229 -15.68 3.84 18.58
CA PRO A 229 -15.73 2.40 18.87
C PRO A 229 -14.37 1.76 19.15
N HIS A 230 -13.28 2.39 18.72
CA HIS A 230 -11.91 1.93 18.95
C HIS A 230 -11.31 2.43 20.28
N LEU A 231 -12.02 3.28 21.03
CA LEU A 231 -11.54 3.78 22.30
C LEU A 231 -11.39 2.64 23.32
N SER A 232 -10.14 2.31 23.64
CA SER A 232 -9.76 1.24 24.60
C SER A 232 -10.13 -0.20 24.21
N SER A 233 -10.27 -0.50 22.92
CA SER A 233 -10.23 -1.87 22.38
C SER A 233 -8.89 -2.12 21.69
N SER A 234 -7.78 -2.13 22.45
CA SER A 234 -6.47 -2.49 21.86
C SER A 234 -6.62 -3.88 21.21
N PRO A 235 -6.26 -4.05 19.92
CA PRO A 235 -6.07 -5.37 19.35
C PRO A 235 -5.09 -6.09 20.26
N ALA A 236 -5.42 -7.30 20.71
CA ALA A 236 -4.46 -8.11 21.46
C ALA A 236 -3.19 -8.18 20.62
N ALA A 237 -2.07 -7.67 21.14
CA ALA A 237 -0.80 -7.72 20.44
C ALA A 237 -0.57 -9.15 19.96
N LYS A 238 -0.48 -9.36 18.64
CA LYS A 238 -0.14 -10.69 18.10
C LYS A 238 1.16 -11.11 18.80
N PRO A 239 1.21 -12.29 19.45
CA PRO A 239 2.45 -12.77 20.04
C PRO A 239 3.51 -12.84 18.93
N PRO A 240 4.77 -12.48 19.22
CA PRO A 240 5.82 -12.53 18.22
C PRO A 240 5.91 -13.94 17.62
N PRO A 241 6.16 -14.07 16.30
CA PRO A 241 6.28 -15.37 15.66
C PRO A 241 7.32 -16.21 16.41
N PRO A 242 7.08 -17.52 16.60
CA PRO A 242 8.02 -18.38 17.32
C PRO A 242 9.39 -18.32 16.63
N PRO A 243 10.49 -18.30 17.42
CA PRO A 243 11.83 -18.27 16.84
C PRO A 243 12.00 -19.47 15.88
N PRO A 244 12.69 -19.28 14.74
CA PRO A 244 12.88 -20.35 13.78
C PRO A 244 13.47 -21.58 14.46
N PRO A 245 13.04 -22.81 14.08
CA PRO A 245 13.50 -24.03 14.72
C PRO A 245 15.03 -24.07 14.69
N GLN A 246 15.63 -23.99 15.87
CA GLN A 246 17.08 -24.05 16.00
C GLN A 246 17.51 -25.38 15.41
N LYS A 247 18.28 -25.34 14.31
CA LYS A 247 18.93 -26.52 13.75
C LYS A 247 19.72 -27.16 14.89
N LYS A 248 19.23 -28.29 15.41
CA LYS A 248 19.95 -29.08 16.41
C LYS A 248 21.33 -29.32 15.82
N LYS A 249 22.36 -28.70 16.42
CA LYS A 249 23.76 -29.01 16.08
C LYS A 249 23.87 -30.52 16.23
N LYS A 250 24.01 -31.24 15.11
CA LYS A 250 24.39 -32.65 15.15
C LYS A 250 25.68 -32.69 15.96
N LYS A 251 25.62 -33.22 17.18
CA LYS A 251 26.82 -33.59 17.91
C LYS A 251 27.58 -34.52 16.97
N LYS A 252 28.72 -34.06 16.44
CA LYS A 252 29.67 -34.95 15.81
C LYS A 252 30.08 -35.93 16.91
N PHE A 253 29.57 -37.14 16.83
CA PHE A 253 30.14 -38.26 17.56
C PHE A 253 31.32 -38.74 16.72
N PHE A 254 32.50 -38.53 17.30
CA PHE A 254 33.85 -38.95 16.89
C PHE A 254 34.42 -38.34 15.62
#